data_AF-A0A538HS39-F1
#
_entry.id   AF-A0A538HS39-F1
#
_cell.length_a   1.000
_cell.length_b   1.000
_cell.length_c   1.000
_cell.angle_alpha   90.00
_cell.angle_beta   90.00
_cell.angle_gamma   90.00
#
_symmetry.space_group_name_H-M   'P 1'
#
loop_
_entity.id
_entity.type
_entity.pdbx_description
1 polymer ?
#
loop_
_entity_poly.entity_id
_entity_poly.type
_entity_poly.pdbx_seq_one_letter_code
_entity_poly.pdbx_strand_id
1 'polypeptide(L)'
;MAAATYTASEAARALGISLDTLRRWDRQGRIQVKRDAANRRVIAAREVDRLRRREPHALSARNRFPGVVQSVRVEGLLAQVQIAVTEPVEITAIVTADAVAELGLERGSPATAVVKSTSIMVER
;
A
#
# COMPACT_ATOMS: atom_id res chain seq x y z
N MET A 1 7.26 15.28 -20.98
CA MET A 1 8.01 14.27 -21.76
C MET A 1 8.37 13.14 -20.82
N ALA A 2 7.98 11.89 -21.11
CA ALA A 2 8.37 10.76 -20.26
C ALA A 2 9.90 10.55 -20.37
N ALA A 3 10.59 10.51 -19.24
CA ALA A 3 12.01 10.19 -19.23
C ALA A 3 12.18 8.74 -19.73
N ALA A 4 13.07 8.52 -20.71
CA ALA A 4 13.34 7.17 -21.21
C ALA A 4 13.85 6.23 -20.10
N THR A 5 14.50 6.81 -19.08
CA THR A 5 15.05 6.13 -17.92
C THR A 5 14.88 6.99 -16.67
N TYR A 6 14.57 6.34 -15.55
CA TYR A 6 14.50 6.90 -14.21
C TYR A 6 15.78 6.55 -13.44
N THR A 7 16.31 7.47 -12.65
CA THR A 7 17.24 7.11 -11.57
C THR A 7 16.54 6.26 -10.52
N ALA A 8 17.32 5.57 -9.68
CA ALA A 8 16.75 4.80 -8.56
C ALA A 8 15.82 5.62 -7.65
N SER A 9 16.14 6.89 -7.38
CA SER A 9 15.28 7.76 -6.55
C SER A 9 13.99 8.15 -7.25
N GLU A 10 14.05 8.48 -8.55
CA GLU A 10 12.85 8.84 -9.31
C GLU A 10 11.94 7.62 -9.53
N ALA A 11 12.51 6.44 -9.78
CA ALA A 11 11.75 5.21 -9.89
C ALA A 11 11.07 4.83 -8.57
N ALA A 12 11.77 4.99 -7.42
CA ALA A 12 11.19 4.74 -6.11
C ALA A 12 9.99 5.67 -5.85
N ARG A 13 10.13 6.96 -6.18
CA ARG A 13 9.03 7.95 -6.09
C ARG A 13 7.87 7.58 -7.00
N ALA A 14 8.13 7.18 -8.25
CA ALA A 14 7.09 6.80 -9.21
C ALA A 14 6.30 5.54 -8.79
N LEU A 15 6.97 4.63 -8.06
CA LEU A 15 6.40 3.39 -7.52
C LEU A 15 5.77 3.54 -6.13
N GLY A 16 5.87 4.71 -5.49
CA GLY A 16 5.35 4.92 -4.13
C GLY A 16 6.07 4.08 -3.06
N ILE A 17 7.35 3.76 -3.26
CA ILE A 17 8.16 2.97 -2.31
C ILE A 17 9.40 3.74 -1.85
N SER A 18 10.00 3.32 -0.74
CA SER A 18 11.28 3.88 -0.29
C SER A 18 12.43 3.49 -1.23
N LEU A 19 13.46 4.34 -1.32
CA LEU A 19 14.67 4.04 -2.08
C LEU A 19 15.34 2.74 -1.61
N ASP A 20 15.30 2.44 -0.31
CA ASP A 20 15.85 1.20 0.24
C ASP A 20 15.06 -0.05 -0.19
N THR A 21 13.76 0.09 -0.40
CA THR A 21 12.92 -0.99 -0.96
C THR A 21 13.33 -1.27 -2.40
N LEU A 22 13.52 -0.22 -3.21
CA LEU A 22 13.98 -0.37 -4.60
C LEU A 22 15.38 -0.99 -4.66
N ARG A 23 16.32 -0.54 -3.81
CA ARG A 23 17.67 -1.13 -3.69
C ARG A 23 17.64 -2.58 -3.23
N ARG A 24 16.67 -2.96 -2.39
CA ARG A 24 16.46 -4.35 -1.97
C ARG A 24 15.94 -5.20 -3.11
N TRP A 25 14.99 -4.69 -3.89
CA TRP A 25 14.47 -5.38 -5.08
C TRP A 25 15.56 -5.60 -6.12
N ASP A 26 16.44 -4.62 -6.32
CA ASP A 26 17.63 -4.73 -7.18
C ASP A 26 18.53 -5.91 -6.73
N ARG A 27 18.89 -5.95 -5.43
CA ARG A 27 19.66 -7.07 -4.86
C ARG A 27 18.96 -8.43 -4.96
N GLN A 28 17.63 -8.45 -4.96
CA GLN A 28 16.82 -9.67 -5.10
C GLN A 28 16.53 -10.05 -6.55
N GLY A 29 17.01 -9.28 -7.53
CA GLY A 29 16.72 -9.51 -8.96
C GLY A 29 15.25 -9.28 -9.35
N ARG A 30 14.47 -8.59 -8.52
CA ARG A 30 13.02 -8.34 -8.75
C ARG A 30 12.75 -7.22 -9.75
N ILE A 31 13.75 -6.36 -9.99
CA ILE A 31 13.69 -5.20 -10.89
C ILE A 31 14.90 -5.21 -11.83
N GLN A 32 14.67 -4.86 -13.10
CA GLN A 32 15.74 -4.71 -14.08
C GLN A 32 16.42 -3.35 -13.94
N VAL A 33 17.61 -3.33 -13.34
CA VAL A 33 18.43 -2.12 -13.17
C VAL A 33 19.65 -2.19 -14.08
N LYS A 34 19.96 -1.07 -14.75
CA LYS A 34 21.21 -0.87 -15.49
C LYS A 34 22.08 0.17 -14.78
N ARG A 35 23.37 0.21 -15.15
CA ARG A 35 24.28 1.29 -14.77
C ARG A 35 24.50 2.21 -15.96
N ASP A 36 24.45 3.53 -15.72
CA ASP A 36 24.82 4.51 -16.74
C ASP A 36 26.35 4.75 -16.76
N ALA A 37 26.81 5.65 -17.64
CA ALA A 37 28.23 6.00 -17.75
C ALA A 37 28.83 6.60 -16.46
N ALA A 38 27.99 7.16 -15.57
CA ALA A 38 28.38 7.67 -14.26
C ALA A 38 28.20 6.63 -13.14
N ASN A 39 28.02 5.35 -13.49
CA ASN A 39 27.79 4.23 -12.57
C ASN A 39 26.54 4.37 -11.67
N ARG A 40 25.57 5.20 -12.07
CA ARG A 40 24.31 5.37 -11.37
C ARG A 40 23.32 4.28 -11.77
N ARG A 41 22.47 3.86 -10.84
CA ARG A 41 21.37 2.93 -11.11
C ARG A 41 20.29 3.63 -11.91
N VAL A 42 20.00 3.12 -13.09
CA VAL A 42 18.95 3.60 -13.99
C VAL A 42 17.98 2.48 -14.35
N ILE A 43 16.69 2.80 -14.36
CA ILE A 43 15.57 1.89 -14.57
C ILE A 43 14.79 2.41 -15.79
N ALA A 44 14.50 1.55 -16.75
CA ALA A 44 13.72 1.94 -17.93
C ALA A 44 12.27 2.27 -17.53
N ALA A 45 11.65 3.25 -18.18
CA ALA A 45 10.25 3.62 -17.89
C ALA A 45 9.29 2.41 -17.97
N ARG A 46 9.45 1.56 -18.99
CA ARG A 46 8.69 0.31 -19.17
C ARG A 46 8.75 -0.64 -17.96
N GLU A 47 9.87 -0.63 -17.25
CA GLU A 47 10.09 -1.49 -16.08
C GLU A 47 9.40 -0.92 -14.84
N VAL A 48 9.45 0.41 -14.67
CA VAL A 48 8.66 1.12 -13.66
C VAL A 48 7.17 0.85 -13.88
N ASP A 49 6.68 0.95 -15.12
CA ASP A 49 5.28 0.68 -15.47
C ASP A 49 4.87 -0.79 -15.28
N ARG A 50 5.81 -1.73 -15.47
CA ARG A 50 5.58 -3.15 -15.17
C ARG A 50 5.36 -3.36 -13.69
N LEU A 51 6.22 -2.78 -12.85
CA LEU A 51 6.17 -2.94 -11.40
C LEU A 51 4.94 -2.25 -10.79
N ARG A 52 4.58 -1.08 -11.31
CA ARG A 52 3.39 -0.32 -10.89
C ARG A 52 2.09 -1.11 -11.08
N ARG A 53 2.02 -1.94 -12.12
CA ARG A 53 0.84 -2.78 -12.42
C ARG A 53 0.78 -4.10 -11.65
N ARG A 54 1.91 -4.55 -11.08
CA ARG A 54 2.05 -5.93 -10.60
C ARG A 54 2.02 -6.07 -9.07
N GLU A 55 2.37 -5.03 -8.33
CA GLU A 55 2.51 -5.13 -6.88
C GLU A 55 1.41 -4.31 -6.19
N PRO A 56 0.32 -4.96 -5.73
CA PRO A 56 -0.42 -4.41 -4.60
C PRO A 56 0.59 -4.31 -3.45
N HIS A 57 0.75 -3.12 -2.87
CA HIS A 57 1.69 -2.87 -1.78
C HIS A 57 1.54 -3.95 -0.70
N ALA A 58 2.50 -4.87 -0.62
CA ALA A 58 2.48 -5.92 0.39
C ALA A 58 2.66 -5.28 1.76
N LEU A 59 1.58 -5.20 2.53
CA LEU A 59 1.61 -4.70 3.91
C LEU A 59 2.34 -5.71 4.80
N SER A 60 3.26 -5.23 5.63
CA SER A 60 4.00 -6.08 6.60
C SER A 60 3.16 -6.50 7.81
N ALA A 61 1.97 -5.93 7.95
CA ALA A 61 1.04 -6.24 9.03
C ALA A 61 0.51 -7.68 8.89
N ARG A 62 0.69 -8.46 9.95
CA ARG A 62 0.33 -9.88 9.99
C ARG A 62 -1.13 -10.11 10.35
N ASN A 63 -1.71 -9.24 11.17
CA ASN A 63 -3.10 -9.38 11.61
C ASN A 63 -4.00 -8.80 10.53
N ARG A 64 -4.69 -9.68 9.80
CA ARG A 64 -5.60 -9.34 8.71
C ARG A 64 -6.94 -10.00 8.95
N PHE A 65 -7.99 -9.22 8.83
CA PHE A 65 -9.36 -9.59 9.17
C PHE A 65 -10.26 -9.29 7.96
N PRO A 66 -10.39 -10.22 7.01
CA PRO A 66 -11.27 -10.07 5.85
C PRO A 66 -12.73 -9.99 6.29
N GLY A 67 -13.52 -9.11 5.66
CA GLY A 67 -14.90 -8.90 6.03
C GLY A 67 -15.66 -8.03 5.04
N VAL A 68 -16.85 -7.61 5.44
CA VAL A 68 -17.73 -6.74 4.65
C VAL A 68 -18.00 -5.45 5.42
N VAL A 69 -17.92 -4.32 4.73
CA VAL A 69 -18.22 -3.01 5.31
C VAL A 69 -19.70 -2.92 5.66
N GLN A 70 -20.01 -2.69 6.94
CA GLN A 70 -21.38 -2.51 7.44
C GLN A 70 -21.80 -1.05 7.44
N SER A 71 -20.87 -0.14 7.73
CA SER A 71 -21.15 1.30 7.70
C SER A 71 -19.88 2.12 7.49
N VAL A 72 -20.06 3.31 6.91
CA VAL A 72 -19.04 4.35 6.75
C VAL A 72 -19.68 5.66 7.18
N ARG A 73 -19.02 6.38 8.10
CA ARG A 73 -19.44 7.71 8.55
C ARG A 73 -18.27 8.66 8.39
N VAL A 74 -18.43 9.72 7.60
CA VAL A 74 -17.37 10.71 7.34
C VAL A 74 -17.69 11.99 8.11
N GLU A 75 -16.71 12.52 8.84
CA GLU A 75 -16.82 13.78 9.57
C GLU A 75 -15.50 14.55 9.49
N GLY A 76 -15.53 15.68 8.77
CA GLY A 76 -14.34 16.47 8.49
C GLY A 76 -13.25 15.67 7.77
N LEU A 77 -12.06 15.61 8.37
CA LEU A 77 -10.89 14.89 7.81
C LEU A 77 -10.88 13.40 8.14
N LEU A 78 -11.79 12.93 9.00
CA LEU A 78 -11.82 11.56 9.51
C LEU A 78 -13.06 10.81 9.01
N ALA A 79 -12.95 9.50 9.02
CA ALA A 79 -14.05 8.61 8.76
C ALA A 79 -13.99 7.40 9.69
N GLN A 80 -15.16 7.00 10.20
CA GLN A 80 -15.37 5.75 10.90
C GLN A 80 -15.87 4.69 9.91
N VAL A 81 -15.21 3.53 9.87
CA VAL A 81 -15.60 2.38 9.05
C VAL A 81 -15.83 1.19 9.95
N GLN A 82 -16.99 0.55 9.83
CA GLN A 82 -17.32 -0.68 10.55
C GLN A 82 -17.28 -1.86 9.58
N ILE A 83 -16.56 -2.91 9.93
CA ILE A 83 -16.36 -4.12 9.12
C ILE A 83 -16.81 -5.33 9.91
N ALA A 84 -17.80 -6.06 9.40
CA ALA A 84 -18.17 -7.37 9.92
C ALA A 84 -17.16 -8.40 9.39
N VAL A 85 -16.43 -9.05 10.30
CA VAL A 85 -15.34 -9.97 9.94
C VAL A 85 -15.82 -11.42 10.02
N THR A 86 -16.52 -11.75 11.09
CA THR A 86 -17.12 -13.05 11.35
C THR A 86 -18.26 -12.79 12.31
N GLU A 87 -19.48 -13.21 12.04
CA GLU A 87 -20.59 -12.93 12.95
C GLU A 87 -20.35 -13.60 14.32
N PRO A 88 -20.55 -12.88 15.46
CA PRO A 88 -21.07 -11.51 15.62
C PRO A 88 -19.97 -10.42 15.77
N VAL A 89 -18.72 -10.71 15.42
CA VAL A 89 -17.54 -9.85 15.57
C VAL A 89 -17.45 -8.78 14.49
N GLU A 90 -17.40 -7.53 14.94
CA GLU A 90 -17.15 -6.35 14.13
C GLU A 90 -15.84 -5.65 14.53
N ILE A 91 -15.14 -5.09 13.55
CA ILE A 91 -13.99 -4.21 13.75
C ILE A 91 -14.37 -2.80 13.31
N THR A 92 -14.12 -1.82 14.18
CA THR A 92 -14.24 -0.39 13.84
C THR A 92 -12.86 0.20 13.62
N ALA A 93 -12.69 0.90 12.50
CA ALA A 93 -11.48 1.66 12.18
C ALA A 93 -11.81 3.14 12.04
N ILE A 94 -10.93 4.00 12.56
CA ILE A 94 -10.90 5.43 12.22
C ILE A 94 -9.79 5.63 11.20
N VAL A 95 -10.14 6.16 10.04
CA VAL A 95 -9.23 6.44 8.91
C VAL A 95 -9.47 7.87 8.42
N THR A 96 -8.70 8.33 7.44
CA THR A 96 -8.96 9.64 6.82
C THR A 96 -10.15 9.55 5.88
N ALA A 97 -10.86 10.68 5.70
CA ALA A 97 -11.91 10.80 4.70
C ALA A 97 -11.42 10.48 3.29
N ASP A 98 -10.21 10.96 2.94
CA ASP A 98 -9.57 10.69 1.65
C ASP A 98 -9.33 9.19 1.43
N ALA A 99 -8.91 8.45 2.46
CA ALA A 99 -8.68 7.01 2.34
C ALA A 99 -9.97 6.23 2.04
N VAL A 100 -11.10 6.64 2.63
CA VAL A 100 -12.41 6.06 2.29
C VAL A 100 -12.74 6.29 0.82
N ALA A 101 -12.54 7.50 0.32
CA ALA A 101 -12.82 7.86 -1.07
C ALA A 101 -11.89 7.13 -2.05
N GLU A 102 -10.58 7.11 -1.78
CA GLU A 102 -9.58 6.44 -2.62
C GLU A 102 -9.79 4.92 -2.70
N LEU A 103 -10.20 4.30 -1.60
CA LEU A 103 -10.45 2.87 -1.52
C LEU A 103 -11.86 2.46 -1.96
N GLY A 104 -12.75 3.41 -2.23
CA GLY A 104 -14.15 3.13 -2.58
C GLY A 104 -14.89 2.37 -1.49
N LEU A 105 -14.65 2.71 -0.22
CA LEU A 105 -15.29 2.03 0.91
C LEU A 105 -16.74 2.52 1.06
N GLU A 106 -17.68 1.58 0.97
CA GLU A 106 -19.11 1.81 1.11
C GLU A 106 -19.78 0.57 1.71
N ARG A 107 -21.00 0.72 2.22
CA ARG A 107 -21.75 -0.41 2.78
C ARG A 107 -21.87 -1.54 1.74
N GLY A 108 -21.53 -2.76 2.16
CA GLY A 108 -21.57 -3.95 1.33
C GLY A 108 -20.28 -4.25 0.58
N SER A 109 -19.31 -3.32 0.55
CA SER A 109 -18.04 -3.58 -0.13
C SER A 109 -17.15 -4.55 0.67
N PRO A 110 -16.42 -5.44 -0.01
CA PRO A 110 -15.44 -6.30 0.65
C PRO A 110 -14.25 -5.46 1.11
N ALA A 111 -13.83 -5.65 2.36
CA ALA A 111 -12.68 -4.97 2.93
C ALA A 111 -11.87 -5.92 3.83
N THR A 112 -10.61 -5.58 4.09
CA THR A 112 -9.79 -6.28 5.07
C THR A 112 -9.30 -5.28 6.10
N ALA A 113 -9.73 -5.43 7.35
CA ALA A 113 -9.13 -4.67 8.44
C ALA A 113 -7.71 -5.21 8.70
N VAL A 114 -6.73 -4.32 8.74
CA VAL A 114 -5.32 -4.68 8.91
C VAL A 114 -4.78 -3.98 10.14
N VAL A 115 -4.25 -4.74 11.10
CA VAL A 115 -3.75 -4.21 12.37
C VAL A 115 -2.26 -4.55 12.52
N LYS A 116 -1.43 -3.54 12.77
CA LYS A 116 -0.02 -3.75 13.09
C LYS A 116 0.10 -4.42 14.46
N SER A 117 0.89 -5.49 14.57
CA SER A 117 1.01 -6.27 15.81
C SER A 117 1.46 -5.44 17.01
N THR A 118 2.29 -4.42 16.81
CA THR A 118 2.78 -3.51 17.87
C THR A 118 1.73 -2.51 18.35
N SER A 119 0.54 -2.48 17.77
CA SER A 119 -0.56 -1.58 18.14
C SER A 119 -1.66 -2.28 18.95
N ILE A 120 -1.50 -3.58 19.23
CA ILE A 120 -2.45 -4.35 20.04
C ILE A 120 -1.96 -4.32 21.50
N MET A 121 -2.85 -3.96 22.41
CA MET A 121 -2.64 -4.05 23.86
C MET A 121 -3.24 -5.36 24.38
N VAL A 122 -2.70 -5.88 25.49
CA VAL A 122 -3.16 -7.12 26.12
C VAL A 122 -3.46 -6.83 27.60
N GLU A 123 -4.59 -7.34 28.08
CA GLU A 123 -5.00 -7.30 29.48
C GLU A 123 -5.43 -8.72 29.92
N ARG A 124 -5.46 -8.99 31.23
CA ARG A 124 -5.88 -10.29 31.80
C ARG A 124 -7.23 -10.16 32.48
#